data_AF-A0A9D5RA38-F1
#
_entry.id   AF-A0A9D5RA38-F1
#
_cell.length_a   1.000
_cell.length_b   1.000
_cell.length_c   1.000
_cell.angle_alpha   90.00
_cell.angle_beta   90.00
_cell.angle_gamma   90.00
#
_symmetry.space_group_name_H-M   'P 1'
#
loop_
_entity.id
_entity.type
_entity.pdbx_description
1 polymer ?
#
loop_
_entity_poly.entity_id
_entity_poly.type
_entity_poly.pdbx_seq_one_letter_code
_entity_poly.pdbx_strand_id
1 'polypeptide(L)'
;MMLYSCLSEEGVAIPRKLKRNGWTLEAHRALCDLIQNNGKQNSKYDPECRPYAVFDCDNTTVAGDLQETLFLYQLMHLTFGFSDENVTAVLATGIPNLDLPLQKAGQTFAPARTVIQDCAEDYRYLKKYLQDSVQIRQTVQYQDFKAKLLFLYAALSDTFSDVVSYTWILYVMFAGLSVQATRNLAKQAYAWKLEQTGFYKKCITSPKVASGKAGVVTAEYRDGLAFPEEMKDLFHTLLENGIDVYICSASLQEIVEAALTDPQSGYGLGKEHIFGMRLKTDESGRYLPAYADAYPKIQREGKTELINRYILPAHGGRGPVLVAGDSAGDVAMLTAYSDTQLGLLMCPDGRRDIAGLLKAERTDGLHYVLQDRWLYR
;
A
#
# COMPACT_ATOMS: atom_id res chain seq x y z
N MET A 1 1.50 50.99 -20.43
CA MET A 1 2.38 49.86 -20.80
C MET A 1 1.59 48.58 -20.54
N MET A 2 0.83 48.15 -21.56
CA MET A 2 0.03 46.92 -21.52
C MET A 2 0.97 45.71 -21.56
N LEU A 3 0.85 44.82 -20.59
CA LEU A 3 1.44 43.48 -20.67
C LEU A 3 0.43 42.58 -21.38
N TYR A 4 0.81 42.13 -22.57
CA TYR A 4 0.05 41.24 -23.43
C TYR A 4 -0.27 39.93 -22.71
N SER A 5 -1.57 39.65 -22.54
CA SER A 5 -2.05 38.29 -22.39
C SER A 5 -1.84 37.57 -23.72
N CYS A 6 -1.05 36.51 -23.75
CA CYS A 6 -1.01 35.61 -24.89
C CYS A 6 -2.23 34.68 -24.79
N LEU A 7 -3.38 35.17 -25.24
CA LEU A 7 -4.52 34.34 -25.60
C LEU A 7 -4.40 34.10 -27.11
N SER A 8 -4.06 32.86 -27.49
CA SER A 8 -4.22 32.42 -28.87
C SER A 8 -5.70 32.26 -29.16
N GLU A 9 -6.14 32.82 -30.29
CA GLU A 9 -7.48 32.67 -30.84
C GLU A 9 -7.77 31.17 -31.12
N GLU A 10 -8.99 30.75 -30.77
CA GLU A 10 -9.44 29.37 -30.55
C GLU A 10 -8.86 28.72 -29.27
N GLY A 11 -9.68 28.67 -28.22
CA GLY A 11 -9.33 28.16 -26.89
C GLY A 11 -9.09 26.64 -26.82
N VAL A 12 -8.20 26.11 -27.65
CA VAL A 12 -7.68 24.76 -27.53
C VAL A 12 -6.61 24.78 -26.44
N ALA A 13 -6.97 24.33 -25.24
CA ALA A 13 -6.02 24.16 -24.15
C ALA A 13 -4.85 23.28 -24.62
N ILE A 14 -3.63 23.80 -24.55
CA ILE A 14 -2.42 23.05 -24.89
C ILE A 14 -2.38 21.80 -24.00
N PRO A 15 -2.33 20.58 -24.57
CA PRO A 15 -2.32 19.36 -23.77
C PRO A 15 -1.05 19.30 -22.92
N ARG A 16 -1.22 19.00 -21.63
CA ARG A 16 -0.11 18.78 -20.72
C ARG A 16 0.74 17.61 -21.22
N LYS A 17 2.07 17.78 -21.19
CA LYS A 17 3.03 16.75 -21.59
C LYS A 17 3.75 16.22 -20.35
N LEU A 18 3.96 14.91 -20.33
CA LEU A 18 4.70 14.23 -19.26
C LEU A 18 6.15 14.69 -19.24
N LYS A 19 6.62 15.18 -18.09
CA LYS A 19 8.01 15.61 -17.91
C LYS A 19 8.93 14.39 -17.88
N ARG A 20 10.20 14.62 -18.25
CA ARG A 20 11.21 13.56 -18.30
C ARG A 20 11.46 12.96 -16.91
N ASN A 21 11.66 13.81 -15.90
CA ASN A 21 11.92 13.47 -14.49
C ASN A 21 12.84 12.22 -14.34
N GLY A 22 12.64 11.40 -13.31
CA GLY A 22 13.37 10.16 -13.04
C GLY A 22 12.93 8.92 -13.83
N TRP A 23 12.10 9.07 -14.87
CA TRP A 23 11.67 7.92 -15.68
C TRP A 23 12.85 7.22 -16.38
N THR A 24 12.74 5.96 -16.76
CA THR A 24 13.64 5.39 -17.79
C THR A 24 13.29 5.99 -19.15
N LEU A 25 14.22 5.97 -20.11
CA LEU A 25 13.94 6.52 -21.45
C LEU A 25 12.81 5.74 -22.14
N GLU A 26 12.78 4.44 -21.94
CA GLU A 26 11.75 3.54 -22.46
C GLU A 26 10.39 3.80 -21.81
N ALA A 27 10.32 3.83 -20.47
CA ALA A 27 9.06 4.11 -19.77
C ALA A 27 8.52 5.49 -20.11
N HIS A 28 9.37 6.52 -20.16
CA HIS A 28 8.95 7.88 -20.54
C HIS A 28 8.34 7.93 -21.95
N ARG A 29 8.98 7.28 -22.94
CA ARG A 29 8.47 7.20 -24.32
C ARG A 29 7.13 6.46 -24.38
N ALA A 30 7.06 5.26 -23.78
CA ALA A 30 5.84 4.46 -23.81
C ALA A 30 4.65 5.19 -23.15
N LEU A 31 4.88 5.89 -22.04
CA LEU A 31 3.85 6.70 -21.40
C LEU A 31 3.43 7.89 -22.27
N CYS A 32 4.36 8.59 -22.91
CA CYS A 32 4.04 9.69 -23.82
C CYS A 32 3.20 9.21 -25.02
N ASP A 33 3.59 8.08 -25.63
CA ASP A 33 2.87 7.48 -26.76
C ASP A 33 1.46 7.05 -26.35
N LEU A 34 1.31 6.41 -25.19
CA LEU A 34 0.01 6.03 -24.64
C LEU A 34 -0.90 7.24 -24.41
N ILE A 35 -0.37 8.31 -23.81
CA ILE A 35 -1.12 9.56 -23.56
C ILE A 35 -1.54 10.20 -24.88
N GLN A 36 -0.66 10.26 -25.88
CA GLN A 36 -0.99 10.82 -27.19
C GLN A 36 -2.05 10.00 -27.94
N ASN A 37 -1.99 8.67 -27.83
CA ASN A 37 -2.91 7.77 -28.54
C ASN A 37 -4.30 7.69 -27.90
N ASN A 38 -4.41 7.94 -26.59
CA ASN A 38 -5.67 7.80 -25.85
C ASN A 38 -6.19 9.13 -25.27
N GLY A 39 -5.46 10.24 -25.39
CA GLY A 39 -5.86 11.53 -24.84
C GLY A 39 -6.93 12.24 -25.68
N LYS A 40 -7.59 13.23 -25.07
CA LYS A 40 -8.70 14.03 -25.63
C LYS A 40 -8.41 14.80 -26.93
N GLN A 41 -7.13 14.88 -27.32
CA GLN A 41 -6.68 15.48 -28.57
C GLN A 41 -6.67 14.47 -29.73
N ASN A 42 -6.80 13.18 -29.45
CA ASN A 42 -6.89 12.15 -30.46
C ASN A 42 -8.28 12.16 -31.12
N SER A 43 -8.34 12.05 -32.44
CA SER A 43 -9.61 12.06 -33.18
C SER A 43 -10.53 10.89 -32.87
N LYS A 44 -10.02 9.82 -32.24
CA LYS A 44 -10.79 8.65 -31.79
C LYS A 44 -11.24 8.73 -30.33
N TYR A 45 -10.95 9.83 -29.63
CA TYR A 45 -11.32 9.97 -28.24
C TYR A 45 -12.84 10.08 -28.09
N ASP A 46 -13.40 9.29 -27.16
CA ASP A 46 -14.82 9.31 -26.82
C ASP A 46 -15.00 9.92 -25.41
N PRO A 47 -15.62 11.10 -25.27
CA PRO A 47 -15.83 11.72 -23.96
C PRO A 47 -16.87 11.00 -23.09
N GLU A 48 -17.80 10.25 -23.68
CA GLU A 48 -18.80 9.47 -22.95
C GLU A 48 -18.24 8.14 -22.46
N CYS A 49 -17.15 7.70 -23.10
CA CYS A 49 -16.41 6.51 -22.72
C CYS A 49 -14.93 6.89 -22.62
N ARG A 50 -14.56 7.50 -21.48
CA ARG A 50 -13.18 7.95 -21.23
C ARG A 50 -12.27 6.73 -21.02
N PRO A 51 -11.05 6.72 -21.57
CA PRO A 51 -10.04 5.72 -21.20
C PRO A 51 -9.58 5.95 -19.76
N TYR A 52 -9.03 4.90 -19.14
CA TYR A 52 -8.58 4.97 -17.76
C TYR A 52 -7.34 4.11 -17.49
N ALA A 53 -6.64 4.46 -16.42
CA ALA A 53 -5.47 3.79 -15.92
C ALA A 53 -5.69 3.33 -14.48
N VAL A 54 -5.15 2.17 -14.12
CA VAL A 54 -5.23 1.61 -12.76
C VAL A 54 -3.83 1.42 -12.20
N PHE A 55 -3.61 1.91 -10.98
CA PHE A 55 -2.32 1.82 -10.29
C PHE A 55 -2.49 1.12 -8.94
N ASP A 56 -1.52 0.28 -8.57
CA ASP A 56 -1.30 0.00 -7.16
C ASP A 56 -0.79 1.25 -6.41
N CYS A 57 -0.94 1.27 -5.09
CA CYS A 57 -0.48 2.37 -4.26
C CYS A 57 0.95 2.18 -3.76
N ASP A 58 1.16 1.22 -2.86
CA ASP A 58 2.40 1.00 -2.12
C ASP A 58 3.50 0.55 -3.08
N ASN A 59 4.71 1.12 -2.98
CA ASN A 59 5.86 0.97 -3.88
C ASN A 59 5.64 1.27 -5.38
N THR A 60 4.40 1.41 -5.83
CA THR A 60 4.02 1.78 -7.20
C THR A 60 3.77 3.29 -7.32
N THR A 61 2.67 3.79 -6.75
CA THR A 61 2.30 5.21 -6.75
C THR A 61 3.15 6.02 -5.78
N VAL A 62 3.34 5.50 -4.56
CA VAL A 62 4.25 6.06 -3.56
C VAL A 62 5.55 5.26 -3.55
N ALA A 63 6.63 5.84 -3.03
CA ALA A 63 7.84 5.09 -2.73
C ALA A 63 7.80 4.68 -1.26
N GLY A 64 7.90 3.38 -0.98
CA GLY A 64 7.61 2.83 0.35
C GLY A 64 6.17 2.34 0.46
N ASP A 65 5.76 2.00 1.68
CA ASP A 65 4.46 1.39 1.96
C ASP A 65 3.72 2.19 3.05
N LEU A 66 2.52 2.66 2.74
CA LEU A 66 1.66 3.47 3.60
C LEU A 66 1.19 2.71 4.83
N GLN A 67 0.89 1.42 4.69
CA GLN A 67 0.41 0.60 5.78
C GLN A 67 1.56 0.21 6.71
N GLU A 68 2.70 -0.23 6.17
CA GLU A 68 3.89 -0.52 6.97
C GLU A 68 4.43 0.73 7.66
N THR A 69 4.41 1.89 7.00
CA THR A 69 4.79 3.17 7.63
C THR A 69 3.89 3.49 8.82
N LEU A 70 2.58 3.34 8.67
CA LEU A 70 1.62 3.53 9.78
C LEU A 70 1.82 2.49 10.87
N PHE A 71 2.07 1.22 10.52
CA PHE A 71 2.31 0.16 11.49
C PHE A 71 3.55 0.44 12.34
N LEU A 72 4.65 0.85 11.71
CA LEU A 72 5.85 1.27 12.42
C LEU A 72 5.57 2.46 13.34
N TYR A 73 4.82 3.46 12.87
CA TYR A 73 4.40 4.58 13.72
C TYR A 73 3.59 4.11 14.93
N GLN A 74 2.63 3.20 14.74
CA GLN A 74 1.86 2.61 15.84
C GLN A 74 2.72 1.84 16.83
N LEU A 75 3.70 1.08 16.35
CA LEU A 75 4.68 0.40 17.19
C LEU A 75 5.50 1.39 18.01
N MET A 76 5.97 2.48 17.40
CA MET A 76 6.81 3.47 18.07
C MET A 76 6.03 4.32 19.08
N HIS A 77 4.77 4.60 18.80
CA HIS A 77 3.94 5.49 19.62
C HIS A 77 2.87 4.77 20.45
N LEU A 78 2.79 3.44 20.36
CA LEU A 78 1.82 2.58 21.03
C LEU A 78 0.36 3.01 20.80
N THR A 79 0.05 3.45 19.58
CA THR A 79 -1.26 4.02 19.19
C THR A 79 -2.25 2.97 18.64
N PHE A 80 -2.26 1.78 19.22
CA PHE A 80 -3.20 0.72 18.88
C PHE A 80 -4.56 0.93 19.55
N GLY A 81 -5.65 0.54 18.87
CA GLY A 81 -7.03 0.74 19.34
C GLY A 81 -7.58 -0.38 20.24
N PHE A 82 -6.89 -1.51 20.34
CA PHE A 82 -7.31 -2.63 21.18
C PHE A 82 -6.98 -2.40 22.67
N SER A 83 -7.75 -3.03 23.55
CA SER A 83 -7.63 -2.93 25.01
C SER A 83 -6.85 -4.12 25.61
N ASP A 84 -6.52 -4.01 26.90
CA ASP A 84 -5.84 -5.05 27.66
C ASP A 84 -6.62 -6.38 27.69
N GLU A 85 -7.95 -6.29 27.67
CA GLU A 85 -8.85 -7.44 27.68
C GLU A 85 -8.91 -8.16 26.33
N ASN A 86 -8.84 -7.42 25.22
CA ASN A 86 -9.06 -7.99 23.88
C ASN A 86 -7.78 -8.16 23.04
N VAL A 87 -6.62 -7.67 23.49
CA VAL A 87 -5.33 -7.78 22.76
C VAL A 87 -5.04 -9.21 22.27
N THR A 88 -5.19 -10.22 23.13
CA THR A 88 -4.93 -11.62 22.74
C THR A 88 -5.88 -12.10 21.65
N ALA A 89 -7.15 -11.71 21.71
CA ALA A 89 -8.15 -12.09 20.72
C ALA A 89 -7.88 -11.40 19.37
N VAL A 90 -7.57 -10.11 19.39
CA VAL A 90 -7.23 -9.34 18.17
C VAL A 90 -6.00 -9.94 17.49
N LEU A 91 -4.92 -10.17 18.24
CA LEU A 91 -3.68 -10.74 17.70
C LEU A 91 -3.84 -12.17 17.19
N ALA A 92 -4.84 -12.93 17.67
CA ALA A 92 -5.14 -14.28 17.20
C ALA A 92 -6.06 -14.32 15.96
N THR A 93 -6.73 -13.20 15.63
CA THR A 93 -7.80 -13.20 14.63
C THR A 93 -7.27 -13.43 13.22
N GLY A 94 -7.87 -14.36 12.48
CA GLY A 94 -7.51 -14.65 11.08
C GLY A 94 -6.31 -15.59 10.91
N ILE A 95 -5.66 -16.03 11.99
CA ILE A 95 -4.58 -17.03 11.92
C ILE A 95 -5.21 -18.44 11.83
N PRO A 96 -4.93 -19.22 10.77
CA PRO A 96 -5.61 -20.51 10.55
C PRO A 96 -5.36 -21.56 11.63
N ASN A 97 -4.14 -21.63 12.17
CA ASN A 97 -3.78 -22.57 13.22
C ASN A 97 -2.78 -21.91 14.19
N LEU A 98 -3.25 -21.59 15.39
CA LEU A 98 -2.43 -20.92 16.41
C LEU A 98 -1.34 -21.83 17.01
N ASP A 99 -1.51 -23.15 16.90
CA ASP A 99 -0.64 -24.15 17.53
C ASP A 99 0.39 -24.74 16.55
N LEU A 100 0.34 -24.34 15.27
CA LEU A 100 1.36 -24.68 14.29
C LEU A 100 2.65 -23.90 14.58
N PRO A 101 3.83 -24.57 14.66
CA PRO A 101 5.12 -23.89 14.77
C PRO A 101 5.37 -22.93 13.59
N LEU A 102 5.69 -21.67 13.92
CA LEU A 102 5.97 -20.65 12.91
C LEU A 102 7.26 -20.98 12.15
N GLN A 103 7.25 -20.75 10.85
CA GLN A 103 8.43 -20.80 9.99
C GLN A 103 8.87 -19.38 9.65
N LYS A 104 10.18 -19.14 9.67
CA LYS A 104 10.77 -17.93 9.09
C LYS A 104 12.15 -18.22 8.53
N ALA A 105 12.37 -17.89 7.26
CA ALA A 105 13.68 -18.05 6.61
C ALA A 105 14.31 -19.45 6.78
N GLY A 106 13.48 -20.50 6.69
CA GLY A 106 13.92 -21.90 6.83
C GLY A 106 14.16 -22.37 8.27
N GLN A 107 13.85 -21.56 9.28
CA GLN A 107 13.93 -21.91 10.70
C GLN A 107 12.53 -22.08 11.30
N THR A 108 12.42 -23.00 12.25
CA THR A 108 11.19 -23.26 13.02
C THR A 108 11.24 -22.56 14.37
N PHE A 109 10.16 -21.88 14.73
CA PHE A 109 9.98 -21.10 15.96
C PHE A 109 8.78 -21.61 16.76
N ALA A 110 8.56 -21.00 17.92
CA ALA A 110 7.37 -21.26 18.73
C ALA A 110 6.08 -21.00 17.93
N PRO A 111 4.96 -21.69 18.26
CA PRO A 111 3.68 -21.43 17.62
C PRO A 111 3.18 -20.00 17.79
N ALA A 112 2.31 -19.57 16.89
CA ALA A 112 1.72 -18.22 16.93
C ALA A 112 1.07 -17.91 18.28
N ARG A 113 0.39 -18.88 18.90
CA ARG A 113 -0.21 -18.75 20.24
C ARG A 113 0.80 -18.25 21.27
N THR A 114 2.01 -18.79 21.27
CA THR A 114 3.05 -18.46 22.24
C THR A 114 3.57 -17.05 22.01
N VAL A 115 3.84 -16.68 20.76
CA VAL A 115 4.27 -15.31 20.40
C VAL A 115 3.20 -14.28 20.78
N ILE A 116 1.92 -14.60 20.54
CA ILE A 116 0.79 -13.75 20.89
C ILE A 116 0.65 -13.57 22.40
N GLN A 117 0.87 -14.63 23.18
CA GLN A 117 0.84 -14.55 24.64
C GLN A 117 1.91 -13.58 25.15
N ASP A 118 3.15 -13.73 24.69
CA ASP A 118 4.25 -12.83 25.06
C ASP A 118 3.92 -11.37 24.67
N CYS A 119 3.50 -11.13 23.41
CA CYS A 119 3.08 -9.80 22.95
C CYS A 119 1.95 -9.20 23.81
N ALA A 120 0.96 -10.01 24.20
CA ALA A 120 -0.16 -9.55 25.01
C ALA A 120 0.27 -9.23 26.45
N GLU A 121 1.18 -10.01 27.04
CA GLU A 121 1.76 -9.75 28.36
C GLU A 121 2.55 -8.43 28.36
N ASP A 122 3.40 -8.22 27.35
CA ASP A 122 4.13 -6.96 27.17
C ASP A 122 3.19 -5.78 26.97
N TYR A 123 2.19 -5.92 26.08
CA TYR A 123 1.25 -4.83 25.81
C TYR A 123 0.51 -4.38 27.07
N ARG A 124 0.03 -5.33 27.90
CA ARG A 124 -0.61 -5.03 29.19
C ARG A 124 0.33 -4.34 30.17
N TYR A 125 1.63 -4.65 30.14
CA TYR A 125 2.62 -3.91 30.90
C TYR A 125 2.72 -2.47 30.39
N LEU A 126 2.92 -2.29 29.08
CA LEU A 126 3.12 -0.98 28.44
C LEU A 126 1.92 -0.04 28.66
N LYS A 127 0.70 -0.58 28.62
CA LYS A 127 -0.56 0.16 28.82
C LYS A 127 -0.64 0.87 30.17
N LYS A 128 -0.08 0.26 31.23
CA LYS A 128 -0.05 0.85 32.59
C LYS A 128 0.81 2.11 32.67
N TYR A 129 1.75 2.29 31.75
CA TYR A 129 2.75 3.35 31.82
C TYR A 129 2.64 4.38 30.69
N LEU A 130 1.65 4.27 29.78
CA LEU A 130 1.57 5.04 28.51
C LEU A 130 1.77 6.56 28.63
N GLN A 131 1.54 7.14 29.81
CA GLN A 131 1.76 8.56 30.08
C GLN A 131 3.25 8.95 30.09
N ASP A 132 4.19 8.01 30.28
CA ASP A 132 5.65 8.23 30.26
C ASP A 132 6.29 7.61 29.00
N SER A 133 6.03 8.23 27.85
CA SER A 133 6.41 7.71 26.53
C SER A 133 7.91 7.51 26.31
N VAL A 134 8.77 8.31 26.97
CA VAL A 134 10.23 8.22 26.81
C VAL A 134 10.77 7.05 27.61
N GLN A 135 10.36 6.89 28.87
CA GLN A 135 10.83 5.80 29.72
C GLN A 135 10.34 4.44 29.20
N ILE A 136 9.09 4.37 28.72
CA ILE A 136 8.54 3.13 28.15
C ILE A 136 9.38 2.60 27.00
N ARG A 137 9.83 3.47 26.08
CA ARG A 137 10.59 3.06 24.89
C ARG A 137 11.96 2.44 25.22
N GLN A 138 12.44 2.60 26.45
CA GLN A 138 13.68 2.00 26.94
C GLN A 138 13.46 0.65 27.64
N THR A 139 12.20 0.30 27.94
CA THR A 139 11.88 -0.95 28.65
C THR A 139 12.10 -2.18 27.78
N VAL A 140 12.39 -3.31 28.43
CA VAL A 140 12.53 -4.60 27.75
C VAL A 140 11.22 -5.05 27.13
N GLN A 141 10.07 -4.74 27.75
CA GLN A 141 8.73 -5.07 27.25
C GLN A 141 8.42 -4.33 25.95
N TYR A 142 8.82 -3.07 25.82
CA TYR A 142 8.64 -2.33 24.57
C TYR A 142 9.47 -2.93 23.44
N GLN A 143 10.74 -3.27 23.74
CA GLN A 143 11.64 -3.88 22.77
C GLN A 143 11.16 -5.28 22.34
N ASP A 144 10.68 -6.09 23.29
CA ASP A 144 10.16 -7.44 23.05
C ASP A 144 8.85 -7.38 22.26
N PHE A 145 7.88 -6.57 22.69
CA PHE A 145 6.62 -6.34 21.97
C PHE A 145 6.84 -5.92 20.52
N LYS A 146 7.70 -4.91 20.30
CA LYS A 146 7.99 -4.42 18.95
C LYS A 146 8.63 -5.51 18.08
N ALA A 147 9.63 -6.22 18.60
CA ALA A 147 10.33 -7.26 17.85
C ALA A 147 9.40 -8.45 17.54
N LYS A 148 8.63 -8.93 18.52
CA LYS A 148 7.74 -10.08 18.38
C LYS A 148 6.52 -9.78 17.50
N LEU A 149 5.98 -8.57 17.54
CA LEU A 149 4.86 -8.22 16.66
C LEU A 149 5.29 -8.09 15.20
N LEU A 150 6.45 -7.48 14.93
CA LEU A 150 7.06 -7.47 13.58
C LEU A 150 7.44 -8.88 13.11
N PHE A 151 7.98 -9.70 14.01
CA PHE A 151 8.30 -11.09 13.70
C PHE A 151 7.04 -11.89 13.35
N LEU A 152 5.97 -11.75 14.15
CA LEU A 152 4.72 -12.45 13.91
C LEU A 152 4.13 -12.08 12.54
N TYR A 153 4.08 -10.79 12.21
CA TYR A 153 3.68 -10.32 10.87
C TYR A 153 4.46 -11.03 9.76
N ALA A 154 5.78 -11.03 9.85
CA ALA A 154 6.66 -11.61 8.84
C ALA A 154 6.58 -13.15 8.79
N ALA A 155 6.45 -13.82 9.93
CA ALA A 155 6.41 -15.28 10.02
C ALA A 155 5.06 -15.86 9.55
N LEU A 156 3.96 -15.11 9.68
CA LEU A 156 2.65 -15.55 9.16
C LEU A 156 2.65 -15.70 7.63
N SER A 157 3.40 -14.87 6.91
CA SER A 157 3.58 -14.99 5.45
C SER A 157 4.31 -16.28 5.11
N ASP A 158 5.50 -16.52 5.69
CA ASP A 158 6.30 -17.73 5.46
C ASP A 158 5.60 -19.03 5.91
N THR A 159 4.76 -18.98 6.95
CA THR A 159 4.10 -20.16 7.53
C THR A 159 2.80 -20.54 6.82
N PHE A 160 2.00 -19.55 6.42
CA PHE A 160 0.66 -19.79 5.87
C PHE A 160 0.52 -19.23 4.45
N SER A 161 0.54 -17.91 4.32
CA SER A 161 0.51 -17.19 3.04
C SER A 161 0.58 -15.68 3.27
N ASP A 162 0.96 -14.94 2.24
CA ASP A 162 0.85 -13.48 2.20
C ASP A 162 -0.56 -13.00 2.51
N VAL A 163 -1.59 -13.65 1.94
CA VAL A 163 -3.00 -13.28 2.16
C VAL A 163 -3.37 -13.31 3.64
N VAL A 164 -2.89 -14.32 4.38
CA VAL A 164 -3.09 -14.42 5.84
C VAL A 164 -2.39 -13.26 6.55
N SER A 165 -1.11 -13.02 6.24
CA SER A 165 -0.33 -11.95 6.90
C SER A 165 -0.88 -10.55 6.63
N TYR A 166 -1.17 -10.21 5.37
CA TYR A 166 -1.70 -8.90 4.99
C TYR A 166 -3.13 -8.67 5.51
N THR A 167 -3.96 -9.71 5.59
CA THR A 167 -5.29 -9.57 6.21
C THR A 167 -5.15 -9.42 7.73
N TRP A 168 -4.23 -10.16 8.36
CA TRP A 168 -4.00 -10.11 9.80
C TRP A 168 -3.54 -8.73 10.27
N ILE A 169 -2.59 -8.11 9.56
CA ILE A 169 -2.05 -6.81 9.97
C ILE A 169 -3.11 -5.71 9.96
N LEU A 170 -4.08 -5.76 9.03
CA LEU A 170 -5.24 -4.86 9.04
C LEU A 170 -6.03 -4.97 10.35
N TYR A 171 -6.29 -6.18 10.82
CA TYR A 171 -7.03 -6.39 12.06
C TYR A 171 -6.27 -5.84 13.26
N VAL A 172 -4.96 -6.10 13.34
CA VAL A 172 -4.12 -5.64 14.44
C VAL A 172 -3.99 -4.12 14.47
N MET A 173 -3.76 -3.50 13.31
CA MET A 173 -3.56 -2.05 13.23
C MET A 173 -4.83 -1.26 13.56
N PHE A 174 -5.99 -1.74 13.12
CA PHE A 174 -7.20 -0.92 13.07
C PHE A 174 -8.28 -1.30 14.08
N ALA A 175 -8.31 -2.51 14.62
CA ALA A 175 -9.34 -2.93 15.56
C ALA A 175 -9.48 -1.95 16.74
N GLY A 176 -10.71 -1.49 16.98
CA GLY A 176 -11.05 -0.52 18.03
C GLY A 176 -10.84 0.96 17.66
N LEU A 177 -10.14 1.28 16.56
CA LEU A 177 -10.03 2.66 16.07
C LEU A 177 -11.27 3.07 15.29
N SER A 178 -11.68 4.33 15.39
CA SER A 178 -12.69 4.90 14.50
C SER A 178 -12.09 5.28 13.15
N VAL A 179 -12.90 5.32 12.10
CA VAL A 179 -12.50 5.77 10.77
C VAL A 179 -11.75 7.11 10.82
N GLN A 180 -12.29 8.09 11.56
CA GLN A 180 -11.68 9.42 11.68
C GLN A 180 -10.35 9.38 12.44
N ALA A 181 -10.26 8.60 13.51
CA ALA A 181 -9.02 8.44 14.27
C ALA A 181 -7.93 7.79 13.40
N THR A 182 -8.27 6.76 12.63
CA THR A 182 -7.36 6.11 11.69
C THR A 182 -6.83 7.07 10.64
N ARG A 183 -7.68 7.90 10.03
CA ARG A 183 -7.25 8.92 9.04
C ARG A 183 -6.30 9.95 9.66
N ASN A 184 -6.62 10.43 10.86
CA ASN A 184 -5.77 11.39 11.57
C ASN A 184 -4.41 10.77 11.92
N LEU A 185 -4.41 9.51 12.37
CA LEU A 185 -3.20 8.78 12.72
C LEU A 185 -2.32 8.51 11.49
N ALA A 186 -2.93 8.13 10.36
CA ALA A 186 -2.23 7.96 9.08
C ALA A 186 -1.53 9.25 8.65
N LYS A 187 -2.23 10.39 8.68
CA LYS A 187 -1.64 11.69 8.35
C LYS A 187 -0.46 12.05 9.26
N GLN A 188 -0.59 11.81 10.56
CA GLN A 188 0.51 12.03 11.52
C GLN A 188 1.71 11.13 11.22
N ALA A 189 1.48 9.84 10.93
CA ALA A 189 2.53 8.89 10.59
C ALA A 189 3.27 9.30 9.31
N TYR A 190 2.55 9.74 8.27
CA TYR A 190 3.15 10.15 7.00
C TYR A 190 3.93 11.45 7.14
N ALA A 191 3.38 12.46 7.82
CA ALA A 191 4.12 13.70 8.09
C ALA A 191 5.40 13.41 8.89
N TRP A 192 5.30 12.64 9.97
CA TRP A 192 6.44 12.22 10.79
C TRP A 192 7.50 11.48 9.97
N LYS A 193 7.09 10.61 9.04
CA LYS A 193 8.03 9.84 8.24
C LYS A 193 8.70 10.67 7.15
N LEU A 194 7.96 11.57 6.51
CA LEU A 194 8.47 12.46 5.46
C LEU A 194 9.54 13.43 5.99
N GLU A 195 9.49 13.79 7.28
CA GLU A 195 10.53 14.59 7.94
C GLU A 195 11.89 13.88 8.10
N GLN A 196 11.91 12.55 8.17
CA GLN A 196 13.13 11.80 8.50
C GLN A 196 14.06 11.53 7.31
N THR A 197 13.54 11.56 6.08
CA THR A 197 14.24 11.22 4.83
C THR A 197 14.92 9.84 4.82
N GLY A 198 15.13 9.27 3.62
CA GLY A 198 15.84 8.00 3.47
C GLY A 198 14.99 6.74 3.63
N PHE A 199 15.55 5.65 3.11
CA PHE A 199 14.93 4.33 3.01
C PHE A 199 15.93 3.30 3.54
N TYR A 200 15.51 2.51 4.52
CA TYR A 200 16.38 1.58 5.24
C TYR A 200 15.75 0.20 5.37
N LYS A 201 16.58 -0.84 5.30
CA LYS A 201 16.25 -2.18 5.80
C LYS A 201 16.82 -2.29 7.21
N LYS A 202 15.96 -2.54 8.20
CA LYS A 202 16.34 -2.60 9.61
C LYS A 202 16.02 -3.97 10.16
N CYS A 203 16.94 -4.52 10.94
CA CYS A 203 16.69 -5.73 11.73
C CYS A 203 16.46 -5.35 13.19
N ILE A 204 15.50 -6.01 13.82
CA ILE A 204 15.24 -5.91 15.25
C ILE A 204 15.22 -7.31 15.86
N THR A 205 15.96 -7.47 16.95
CA THR A 205 16.02 -8.73 17.72
C THR A 205 15.43 -8.49 19.09
N SER A 206 14.60 -9.41 19.56
CA SER A 206 14.01 -9.29 20.89
C SER A 206 15.04 -9.50 22.03
N PRO A 207 14.83 -8.93 23.22
CA PRO A 207 15.81 -9.02 24.30
C PRO A 207 16.01 -10.45 24.82
N LYS A 208 17.27 -10.86 25.05
CA LYS A 208 17.58 -12.16 25.67
C LYS A 208 17.10 -12.28 27.12
N VAL A 209 17.14 -11.17 27.87
CA VAL A 209 16.79 -11.14 29.30
C VAL A 209 15.28 -11.30 29.53
N ALA A 210 14.47 -10.96 28.53
CA ALA A 210 13.01 -11.08 28.55
C ALA A 210 12.56 -11.89 27.33
N SER A 211 13.13 -13.08 27.13
CA SER A 211 12.82 -13.87 25.93
C SER A 211 11.37 -14.37 25.89
N GLY A 212 10.63 -14.30 27.00
CA GLY A 212 9.29 -14.87 27.11
C GLY A 212 9.26 -16.37 26.83
N LYS A 213 8.07 -16.90 26.54
CA LYS A 213 7.89 -18.33 26.19
C LYS A 213 8.25 -18.60 24.73
N ALA A 214 8.15 -17.60 23.86
CA ALA A 214 8.44 -17.74 22.43
C ALA A 214 9.95 -17.79 22.14
N GLY A 215 10.78 -17.41 23.11
CA GLY A 215 12.22 -17.29 22.90
C GLY A 215 12.59 -15.99 22.17
N VAL A 216 13.86 -15.90 21.78
CA VAL A 216 14.38 -14.74 21.05
C VAL A 216 14.01 -14.84 19.58
N VAL A 217 13.47 -13.76 19.03
CA VAL A 217 13.09 -13.66 17.61
C VAL A 217 13.77 -12.46 16.95
N THR A 218 13.95 -12.55 15.64
CA THR A 218 14.47 -11.45 14.82
C THR A 218 13.53 -11.18 13.67
N ALA A 219 13.23 -9.91 13.42
CA ALA A 219 12.45 -9.46 12.28
C ALA A 219 13.24 -8.43 11.46
N GLU A 220 13.09 -8.49 10.14
CA GLU A 220 13.49 -7.41 9.24
C GLU A 220 12.25 -6.59 8.89
N TYR A 221 12.41 -5.27 8.82
CA TYR A 221 11.38 -4.36 8.33
C TYR A 221 11.99 -3.26 7.45
N ARG A 222 11.17 -2.75 6.53
CA ARG A 222 11.51 -1.65 5.65
C ARG A 222 10.98 -0.34 6.20
N ASP A 223 11.78 0.71 6.10
CA ASP A 223 11.47 2.00 6.70
C ASP A 223 11.82 3.14 5.74
N GLY A 224 10.81 3.71 5.08
CA GLY A 224 10.96 4.78 4.10
C GLY A 224 9.61 5.14 3.49
N LEU A 225 9.36 6.43 3.28
CA LEU A 225 8.18 6.92 2.56
C LEU A 225 8.55 8.18 1.78
N ALA A 226 8.12 8.24 0.52
CA ALA A 226 8.17 9.45 -0.29
C ALA A 226 7.03 9.47 -1.32
N PHE A 227 6.65 10.67 -1.76
CA PHE A 227 5.69 10.90 -2.84
C PHE A 227 6.43 11.42 -4.07
N PRO A 228 6.77 10.56 -5.05
CA PRO A 228 7.63 10.93 -6.17
C PRO A 228 6.99 11.95 -7.10
N GLU A 229 7.73 12.98 -7.51
CA GLU A 229 7.26 14.01 -8.44
C GLU A 229 6.91 13.45 -9.83
N GLU A 230 7.61 12.37 -10.25
CA GLU A 230 7.32 11.60 -11.46
C GLU A 230 5.88 11.08 -11.49
N MET A 231 5.39 10.55 -10.37
CA MET A 231 4.06 9.95 -10.28
C MET A 231 2.98 11.04 -10.20
N LYS A 232 3.24 12.13 -9.47
CA LYS A 232 2.34 13.29 -9.42
C LYS A 232 2.18 13.92 -10.80
N ASP A 233 3.29 14.10 -11.52
CA ASP A 233 3.25 14.63 -12.89
C ASP A 233 2.52 13.69 -13.85
N LEU A 234 2.71 12.37 -13.70
CA LEU A 234 1.98 11.38 -14.49
C LEU A 234 0.47 11.47 -14.24
N PHE A 235 0.03 11.50 -12.99
CA PHE A 235 -1.40 11.55 -12.66
C PHE A 235 -2.06 12.81 -13.21
N HIS A 236 -1.46 13.98 -12.98
CA HIS A 236 -1.98 15.22 -13.54
C HIS A 236 -1.97 15.20 -15.08
N THR A 237 -0.93 14.64 -15.70
CA THR A 237 -0.86 14.54 -17.17
C THR A 237 -1.96 13.63 -17.71
N LEU A 238 -2.23 12.48 -17.09
CA LEU A 238 -3.32 11.57 -17.49
C LEU A 238 -4.68 12.28 -17.37
N LEU A 239 -4.98 12.83 -16.18
CA LEU A 239 -6.25 13.49 -15.89
C LEU A 239 -6.52 14.68 -16.83
N GLU A 240 -5.53 15.55 -17.02
CA GLU A 240 -5.66 16.73 -17.89
C GLU A 240 -5.80 16.36 -19.38
N ASN A 241 -5.31 15.18 -19.78
CA ASN A 241 -5.50 14.63 -21.13
C ASN A 241 -6.78 13.79 -21.26
N GLY A 242 -7.64 13.72 -20.25
CA GLY A 242 -8.90 13.00 -20.34
C GLY A 242 -8.81 11.50 -20.03
N ILE A 243 -7.71 11.04 -19.44
CA ILE A 243 -7.52 9.65 -19.03
C ILE A 243 -7.76 9.57 -17.52
N ASP A 244 -8.81 8.87 -17.10
CA ASP A 244 -9.13 8.77 -15.68
C ASP A 244 -8.12 7.88 -14.95
N VAL A 245 -7.86 8.17 -13.68
CA VAL A 245 -6.85 7.46 -12.88
C VAL A 245 -7.53 6.82 -11.69
N TYR A 246 -7.27 5.54 -11.45
CA TYR A 246 -7.79 4.80 -10.32
C TYR A 246 -6.68 4.14 -9.52
N ILE A 247 -6.86 4.06 -8.20
CA ILE A 247 -6.00 3.32 -7.28
C ILE A 247 -6.70 2.03 -6.85
N CYS A 248 -5.99 0.91 -6.98
CA CYS A 248 -6.43 -0.42 -6.56
C CYS A 248 -5.38 -1.02 -5.60
N SER A 249 -5.55 -0.78 -4.30
CA SER A 249 -4.55 -1.07 -3.27
C SER A 249 -4.97 -2.20 -2.33
N ALA A 250 -3.98 -2.98 -1.88
CA ALA A 250 -4.15 -3.97 -0.82
C ALA A 250 -4.13 -3.36 0.60
N SER A 251 -3.81 -2.07 0.73
CA SER A 251 -3.88 -1.33 1.99
C SER A 251 -5.30 -0.90 2.32
N LEU A 252 -5.55 -0.56 3.60
CA LEU A 252 -6.87 -0.06 4.04
C LEU A 252 -7.27 1.19 3.22
N GLN A 253 -8.49 1.21 2.67
CA GLN A 253 -8.93 2.30 1.79
C GLN A 253 -8.78 3.68 2.44
N GLU A 254 -9.13 3.81 3.72
CA GLU A 254 -9.13 5.08 4.43
C GLU A 254 -7.73 5.68 4.61
N ILE A 255 -6.68 4.86 4.66
CA ILE A 255 -5.30 5.37 4.77
C ILE A 255 -4.74 5.78 3.40
N VAL A 256 -5.12 5.07 2.34
CA VAL A 256 -4.77 5.43 0.96
C VAL A 256 -5.45 6.73 0.56
N GLU A 257 -6.74 6.87 0.88
CA GLU A 257 -7.47 8.13 0.72
C GLU A 257 -6.79 9.26 1.51
N ALA A 258 -6.44 9.03 2.78
CA ALA A 258 -5.79 10.03 3.61
C ALA A 258 -4.43 10.51 3.04
N ALA A 259 -3.70 9.66 2.32
CA ALA A 259 -2.44 10.01 1.67
C ALA A 259 -2.65 10.73 0.32
N LEU A 260 -3.43 10.14 -0.59
CA LEU A 260 -3.48 10.58 -1.99
C LEU A 260 -4.46 11.72 -2.25
N THR A 261 -5.45 11.92 -1.37
CA THR A 261 -6.34 13.09 -1.45
C THR A 261 -5.86 14.28 -0.61
N ASP A 262 -4.71 14.16 0.06
CA ASP A 262 -4.13 15.29 0.79
C ASP A 262 -3.57 16.31 -0.20
N PRO A 263 -3.99 17.60 -0.16
CA PRO A 263 -3.43 18.61 -1.04
C PRO A 263 -1.90 18.72 -0.97
N GLN A 264 -1.29 18.38 0.18
CA GLN A 264 0.16 18.39 0.34
C GLN A 264 0.87 17.26 -0.40
N SER A 265 0.19 16.13 -0.68
CA SER A 265 0.78 15.04 -1.45
C SER A 265 0.82 15.36 -2.94
N GLY A 266 -0.09 16.20 -3.44
CA GLY A 266 -0.03 16.78 -4.78
C GLY A 266 -0.40 15.81 -5.92
N TYR A 267 -1.14 14.73 -5.62
CA TYR A 267 -1.64 13.79 -6.65
C TYR A 267 -2.93 14.23 -7.33
N GLY A 268 -3.70 15.12 -6.70
CA GLY A 268 -4.91 15.70 -7.30
C GLY A 268 -6.07 14.72 -7.51
N LEU A 269 -6.10 13.59 -6.80
CA LEU A 269 -7.16 12.58 -6.90
C LEU A 269 -8.30 12.83 -5.92
N GLY A 270 -9.53 12.55 -6.38
CA GLY A 270 -10.71 12.42 -5.54
C GLY A 270 -10.83 11.03 -4.91
N LYS A 271 -11.58 10.91 -3.81
CA LYS A 271 -11.76 9.65 -3.07
C LYS A 271 -12.49 8.57 -3.89
N GLU A 272 -13.34 8.98 -4.82
CA GLU A 272 -14.09 8.12 -5.74
C GLU A 272 -13.18 7.36 -6.72
N HIS A 273 -11.92 7.79 -6.85
CA HIS A 273 -10.89 7.13 -7.64
C HIS A 273 -10.03 6.17 -6.82
N ILE A 274 -10.27 6.03 -5.51
CA ILE A 274 -9.43 5.26 -4.60
C ILE A 274 -10.19 4.06 -4.04
N PHE A 275 -9.67 2.88 -4.34
CA PHE A 275 -10.18 1.62 -3.82
C PHE A 275 -9.10 0.88 -3.05
N GLY A 276 -9.42 0.54 -1.81
CA GLY A 276 -8.56 -0.21 -0.91
C GLY A 276 -9.35 -1.29 -0.17
N MET A 277 -8.64 -2.09 0.63
CA MET A 277 -9.27 -3.08 1.50
C MET A 277 -10.23 -2.43 2.50
N ARG A 278 -11.28 -3.15 2.88
CA ARG A 278 -12.32 -2.65 3.80
C ARG A 278 -12.53 -3.60 4.97
N LEU A 279 -12.70 -3.02 6.15
CA LEU A 279 -13.03 -3.72 7.39
C LEU A 279 -14.47 -3.42 7.80
N LYS A 280 -15.09 -4.33 8.57
CA LYS A 280 -16.36 -4.04 9.23
C LYS A 280 -16.17 -3.01 10.33
N THR A 281 -17.23 -2.28 10.63
CA THR A 281 -17.31 -1.40 11.79
C THR A 281 -18.43 -1.81 12.74
N ASP A 282 -18.28 -1.51 14.02
CA ASP A 282 -19.37 -1.56 14.99
C ASP A 282 -20.36 -0.39 14.79
N GLU A 283 -21.45 -0.38 15.56
CA GLU A 283 -22.47 0.67 15.51
C GLU A 283 -21.93 2.07 15.87
N SER A 284 -20.79 2.15 16.54
CA SER A 284 -20.11 3.40 16.89
C SER A 284 -19.09 3.84 15.83
N GLY A 285 -18.98 3.12 14.70
CA GLY A 285 -18.03 3.43 13.62
C GLY A 285 -16.59 3.07 13.94
N ARG A 286 -16.34 2.15 14.89
CA ARG A 286 -15.00 1.60 15.17
C ARG A 286 -14.78 0.31 14.41
N TYR A 287 -13.57 0.09 13.90
CA TYR A 287 -13.26 -1.13 13.16
C TYR A 287 -13.32 -2.36 14.05
N LEU A 288 -13.91 -3.42 13.49
CA LEU A 288 -13.86 -4.77 13.99
C LEU A 288 -12.71 -5.52 13.29
N PRO A 289 -12.09 -6.53 13.94
CA PRO A 289 -11.09 -7.39 13.30
C PRO A 289 -11.77 -8.39 12.34
N ALA A 290 -12.52 -7.88 11.37
CA ALA A 290 -13.28 -8.64 10.40
C ALA A 290 -13.31 -7.90 9.07
N TYR A 291 -13.10 -8.65 7.98
CA TYR A 291 -13.18 -8.09 6.63
C TYR A 291 -14.62 -7.72 6.26
N ALA A 292 -14.81 -6.67 5.46
CA ALA A 292 -16.12 -6.26 4.99
C ALA A 292 -16.83 -7.39 4.21
N ASP A 293 -18.14 -7.56 4.42
CA ASP A 293 -18.91 -8.57 3.71
C ASP A 293 -19.09 -8.21 2.23
N ALA A 294 -19.08 -9.23 1.37
CA ALA A 294 -19.34 -9.10 -0.07
C ALA A 294 -18.50 -8.03 -0.77
N TYR A 295 -17.31 -7.71 -0.25
CA TYR A 295 -16.32 -6.84 -0.87
C TYR A 295 -15.07 -7.67 -1.25
N PRO A 296 -14.47 -7.47 -2.44
CA PRO A 296 -13.31 -8.25 -2.86
C PRO A 296 -12.12 -8.01 -1.93
N LYS A 297 -11.39 -9.07 -1.57
CA LYS A 297 -10.08 -8.94 -0.92
C LYS A 297 -9.07 -8.52 -1.97
N ILE A 298 -8.72 -7.24 -2.01
CA ILE A 298 -7.93 -6.58 -3.07
C ILE A 298 -6.44 -7.02 -3.07
N GLN A 299 -6.19 -8.28 -3.37
CA GLN A 299 -4.88 -8.86 -3.57
C GLN A 299 -4.99 -9.94 -4.64
N ARG A 300 -4.01 -10.01 -5.56
CA ARG A 300 -4.03 -10.94 -6.70
C ARG A 300 -5.36 -10.81 -7.48
N GLU A 301 -6.09 -11.91 -7.66
CA GLU A 301 -7.35 -11.97 -8.42
C GLU A 301 -8.41 -11.00 -7.88
N GLY A 302 -8.38 -10.68 -6.58
CA GLY A 302 -9.31 -9.71 -6.00
C GLY A 302 -9.11 -8.27 -6.50
N LYS A 303 -7.91 -7.92 -7.02
CA LYS A 303 -7.71 -6.65 -7.74
C LYS A 303 -8.51 -6.62 -9.04
N THR A 304 -8.48 -7.72 -9.80
CA THR A 304 -9.26 -7.87 -11.03
C THR A 304 -10.76 -7.90 -10.74
N GLU A 305 -11.20 -8.62 -9.70
CA GLU A 305 -12.60 -8.63 -9.27
C GLU A 305 -13.10 -7.22 -8.92
N LEU A 306 -12.29 -6.44 -8.20
CA LEU A 306 -12.62 -5.05 -7.88
C LEU A 306 -12.80 -4.20 -9.13
N ILE A 307 -11.83 -4.23 -10.05
CA ILE A 307 -11.88 -3.44 -11.29
C ILE A 307 -13.15 -3.80 -12.09
N ASN A 308 -13.42 -5.10 -12.27
CA ASN A 308 -14.59 -5.59 -13.00
C ASN A 308 -15.91 -5.13 -12.37
N ARG A 309 -15.97 -5.06 -11.04
CA ARG A 309 -17.21 -4.74 -10.32
C ARG A 309 -17.46 -3.24 -10.18
N TYR A 310 -16.42 -2.44 -10.00
CA TYR A 310 -16.56 -1.04 -9.56
C TYR A 310 -16.00 0.00 -10.54
N ILE A 311 -15.08 -0.37 -11.42
CA ILE A 311 -14.41 0.57 -12.33
C ILE A 311 -14.85 0.33 -13.77
N LEU A 312 -14.69 -0.88 -14.28
CA LEU A 312 -14.97 -1.28 -15.66
C LEU A 312 -16.39 -0.91 -16.15
N PRO A 313 -17.47 -1.01 -15.33
CA PRO A 313 -18.81 -0.58 -15.75
C PRO A 313 -18.92 0.93 -16.04
N ALA A 314 -18.12 1.77 -15.35
CA ALA A 314 -18.10 3.21 -15.59
C ALA A 314 -17.42 3.59 -16.93
N HIS A 315 -16.70 2.65 -17.54
CA HIS A 315 -15.97 2.83 -18.80
C HIS A 315 -16.53 1.98 -19.94
N GLY A 316 -17.84 1.72 -19.91
CA GLY A 316 -18.55 0.99 -20.97
C GLY A 316 -18.08 -0.45 -21.14
N GLY A 317 -17.53 -1.05 -20.08
CA GLY A 317 -17.04 -2.43 -20.10
C GLY A 317 -15.62 -2.61 -20.66
N ARG A 318 -14.91 -1.53 -21.02
CA ARG A 318 -13.54 -1.61 -21.56
C ARG A 318 -12.53 -1.74 -20.43
N GLY A 319 -11.46 -2.50 -20.67
CA GLY A 319 -10.34 -2.61 -19.74
C GLY A 319 -9.49 -1.34 -19.64
N PRO A 320 -8.63 -1.24 -18.61
CA PRO A 320 -7.70 -0.11 -18.44
C PRO A 320 -6.66 -0.10 -19.57
N VAL A 321 -6.36 1.08 -20.12
CA VAL A 321 -5.31 1.22 -21.14
C VAL A 321 -3.91 1.12 -20.56
N LEU A 322 -3.76 1.47 -19.27
CA LEU A 322 -2.53 1.39 -18.50
C LEU A 322 -2.81 0.72 -17.16
N VAL A 323 -1.99 -0.27 -16.79
CA VAL A 323 -1.97 -0.84 -15.44
C VAL A 323 -0.57 -0.73 -14.88
N ALA A 324 -0.43 -0.33 -13.61
CA ALA A 324 0.86 -0.25 -12.93
C ALA A 324 0.88 -1.02 -11.61
N GLY A 325 1.99 -1.70 -11.34
CA GLY A 325 2.22 -2.49 -10.13
C GLY A 325 3.71 -2.77 -9.90
N ASP A 326 4.04 -3.34 -8.73
CA ASP A 326 5.41 -3.63 -8.33
C ASP A 326 5.62 -5.06 -7.80
N SER A 327 4.54 -5.77 -7.47
CA SER A 327 4.60 -7.05 -6.79
C SER A 327 3.82 -8.19 -7.46
N ALA A 328 3.99 -9.40 -6.94
CA ALA A 328 3.18 -10.56 -7.32
C ALA A 328 1.67 -10.35 -7.07
N GLY A 329 1.31 -9.43 -6.16
CA GLY A 329 -0.09 -9.08 -5.89
C GLY A 329 -0.79 -8.36 -7.04
N ASP A 330 -0.03 -7.82 -8.00
CA ASP A 330 -0.53 -7.01 -9.11
C ASP A 330 -0.64 -7.78 -10.43
N VAL A 331 -0.01 -8.95 -10.50
CA VAL A 331 0.09 -9.76 -11.73
C VAL A 331 -1.30 -9.98 -12.35
N ALA A 332 -2.30 -10.33 -11.54
CA ALA A 332 -3.65 -10.60 -12.02
C ALA A 332 -4.30 -9.40 -12.73
N MET A 333 -4.14 -8.17 -12.22
CA MET A 333 -4.70 -6.99 -12.90
C MET A 333 -3.85 -6.54 -14.10
N LEU A 334 -2.54 -6.83 -14.08
CA LEU A 334 -1.60 -6.54 -15.17
C LEU A 334 -1.77 -7.45 -16.40
N THR A 335 -2.48 -8.57 -16.27
CA THR A 335 -2.69 -9.54 -17.35
C THR A 335 -4.15 -9.80 -17.71
N ALA A 336 -5.11 -9.31 -16.93
CA ALA A 336 -6.53 -9.67 -17.08
C ALA A 336 -7.22 -9.08 -18.32
N TYR A 337 -6.68 -8.03 -18.95
CA TYR A 337 -7.41 -7.27 -19.96
C TYR A 337 -6.66 -7.20 -21.29
N SER A 338 -7.32 -7.64 -22.36
CA SER A 338 -6.82 -7.49 -23.73
C SER A 338 -6.78 -6.03 -24.20
N ASP A 339 -7.54 -5.14 -23.55
CA ASP A 339 -7.53 -3.70 -23.85
C ASP A 339 -6.29 -2.98 -23.29
N THR A 340 -5.56 -3.60 -22.37
CA THR A 340 -4.37 -2.99 -21.77
C THR A 340 -3.26 -2.86 -22.79
N GLN A 341 -2.83 -1.62 -23.03
CA GLN A 341 -1.79 -1.28 -24.00
C GLN A 341 -0.40 -1.23 -23.36
N LEU A 342 -0.35 -0.88 -22.07
CA LEU A 342 0.91 -0.72 -21.33
C LEU A 342 0.78 -1.26 -19.90
N GLY A 343 1.69 -2.16 -19.54
CA GLY A 343 1.96 -2.52 -18.15
C GLY A 343 3.19 -1.77 -17.63
N LEU A 344 3.02 -0.88 -16.67
CA LEU A 344 4.13 -0.17 -16.03
C LEU A 344 4.58 -0.93 -14.78
N LEU A 345 5.78 -1.50 -14.82
CA LEU A 345 6.32 -2.29 -13.72
C LEU A 345 7.30 -1.45 -12.92
N MET A 346 6.94 -1.16 -11.69
CA MET A 346 7.79 -0.44 -10.75
C MET A 346 8.72 -1.44 -10.06
N CYS A 347 10.03 -1.22 -10.15
CA CYS A 347 11.03 -2.15 -9.61
C CYS A 347 11.75 -1.51 -8.40
N PRO A 348 11.15 -1.54 -7.19
CA PRO A 348 11.83 -1.09 -5.98
C PRO A 348 13.05 -1.97 -5.68
N ASP A 349 14.18 -1.33 -5.41
CA ASP A 349 15.52 -1.91 -5.27
C ASP A 349 16.08 -2.59 -6.52
N GLY A 350 15.56 -2.26 -7.70
CA GLY A 350 15.96 -2.93 -8.94
C GLY A 350 15.61 -4.43 -8.98
N ARG A 351 14.81 -4.92 -8.02
CA ARG A 351 14.27 -6.27 -8.03
C ARG A 351 13.20 -6.36 -9.10
N ARG A 352 13.43 -7.25 -10.06
CA ARG A 352 12.57 -7.46 -11.24
C ARG A 352 11.73 -8.72 -11.08
N ASP A 353 11.42 -9.09 -9.83
CA ASP A 353 10.71 -10.32 -9.49
C ASP A 353 9.35 -10.37 -10.20
N ILE A 354 8.62 -9.25 -10.24
CA ILE A 354 7.36 -9.12 -10.99
C ILE A 354 7.54 -9.33 -12.51
N ALA A 355 8.61 -8.81 -13.10
CA ALA A 355 8.89 -8.99 -14.51
C ALA A 355 9.21 -10.46 -14.84
N GLY A 356 9.88 -11.17 -13.91
CA GLY A 356 10.10 -12.61 -14.01
C GLY A 356 8.80 -13.40 -13.99
N LEU A 357 7.86 -13.05 -13.10
CA LEU A 357 6.54 -13.65 -13.01
C LEU A 357 5.73 -13.43 -14.30
N LEU A 358 5.69 -12.20 -14.81
CA LEU A 358 4.93 -11.87 -16.02
C LEU A 358 5.48 -12.55 -17.28
N LYS A 359 6.80 -12.78 -17.36
CA LYS A 359 7.39 -13.54 -18.47
C LYS A 359 6.92 -15.00 -18.49
N ALA A 360 6.56 -15.57 -17.34
CA ALA A 360 6.04 -16.92 -17.24
C ALA A 360 4.58 -17.04 -17.70
N GLU A 361 3.81 -15.96 -17.61
CA GLU A 361 2.37 -15.91 -17.93
C GLU A 361 2.05 -15.84 -19.45
N ARG A 362 3.06 -15.86 -20.34
CA ARG A 362 2.90 -15.84 -21.82
C ARG A 362 1.94 -14.75 -22.32
N THR A 363 2.21 -13.51 -21.92
CA THR A 363 1.44 -12.31 -22.26
C THR A 363 1.73 -11.81 -23.68
N ASP A 364 1.54 -12.67 -24.69
CA ASP A 364 1.79 -12.33 -26.10
C ASP A 364 0.94 -11.10 -26.51
N GLY A 365 1.61 -9.98 -26.81
CA GLY A 365 1.00 -8.73 -27.28
C GLY A 365 0.90 -7.59 -26.25
N LEU A 366 1.11 -7.85 -24.96
CA LEU A 366 1.15 -6.81 -23.92
C LEU A 366 2.56 -6.21 -23.80
N HIS A 367 2.66 -4.89 -23.93
CA HIS A 367 3.92 -4.17 -23.76
C HIS A 367 4.14 -3.83 -22.29
N TYR A 368 5.18 -4.41 -21.67
CA TYR A 368 5.59 -4.09 -20.32
C TYR A 368 6.85 -3.23 -20.32
N VAL A 369 6.85 -2.15 -19.55
CA VAL A 369 8.01 -1.28 -19.37
C VAL A 369 8.44 -1.24 -17.92
N LEU A 370 9.76 -1.26 -17.71
CA LEU A 370 10.34 -1.26 -16.37
C LEU A 370 10.71 0.17 -15.94
N GLN A 371 10.38 0.49 -14.69
CA GLN A 371 10.86 1.68 -14.01
C GLN A 371 11.60 1.27 -12.74
N ASP A 372 12.93 1.28 -12.81
CA ASP A 372 13.78 1.00 -11.66
C ASP A 372 13.72 2.14 -10.63
N ARG A 373 13.62 1.79 -9.34
CA ARG A 373 13.78 2.69 -8.20
C ARG A 373 14.77 2.07 -7.22
N TRP A 374 15.80 2.81 -6.81
CA TRP A 374 16.77 2.33 -5.81
C TRP A 374 16.42 2.93 -4.46
N LEU A 375 15.46 2.30 -3.77
CA LEU A 375 14.92 2.84 -2.53
C LEU A 375 15.86 2.52 -1.38
N TYR A 376 16.04 1.24 -1.05
CA TYR A 376 16.76 0.81 0.13
C TYR A 376 18.25 0.66 -0.19
N ARG A 377 19.08 1.47 0.49
CA ARG A 377 20.55 1.38 0.44
C ARG A 377 21.11 0.37 1.42
#